data_AF-A0A520K9Y8-F1
#
_entry.id   AF-A0A520K9Y8-F1
#
_cell.length_a   1.000
_cell.length_b   1.000
_cell.length_c   1.000
_cell.angle_alpha   90.00
_cell.angle_beta   90.00
_cell.angle_gamma   90.00
#
_symmetry.space_group_name_H-M   'P 1'
#
loop_
_entity.id
_entity.type
_entity.pdbx_description
1 polymer ?
#
loop_
_entity_poly.entity_id
_entity_poly.type
_entity_poly.pdbx_seq_one_letter_code
_entity_poly.pdbx_strand_id
1 'polypeptide(L)'
;MRAREMLNKLKWHPDYEARRYTVVYLHRGAPRNERAIAFEDIDELCTSDFRIVREDGIESYIPYHRVLRIEGPDGKVVWRKRPPPTT
;
A
#
# COMPACT_ATOMS: atom_id res chain seq x y z
N MET A 1 -11.94 -1.61 -8.72
CA MET A 1 -11.34 -1.67 -7.37
C MET A 1 -10.11 -0.77 -7.30
N ARG A 2 -10.16 0.26 -6.46
CA ARG A 2 -9.06 1.19 -6.17
C ARG A 2 -8.18 0.66 -5.03
N ALA A 3 -6.98 1.22 -4.86
CA ALA A 3 -6.05 0.82 -3.79
C ALA A 3 -6.70 0.90 -2.40
N ARG A 4 -7.42 1.99 -2.10
CA ARG A 4 -8.16 2.18 -0.83
C ARG A 4 -9.11 1.03 -0.52
N GLU A 5 -9.88 0.57 -1.51
CA GLU A 5 -10.86 -0.51 -1.32
C GLU A 5 -10.16 -1.82 -0.97
N MET A 6 -9.04 -2.13 -1.64
CA MET A 6 -8.26 -3.32 -1.34
C MET A 6 -7.62 -3.23 0.05
N LEU A 7 -7.00 -2.10 0.40
CA LEU A 7 -6.38 -1.91 1.72
C LEU A 7 -7.42 -2.00 2.85
N ASN A 8 -8.62 -1.42 2.66
CA ASN A 8 -9.71 -1.58 3.62
C ASN A 8 -10.17 -3.03 3.74
N LYS A 9 -10.28 -3.76 2.62
CA LYS A 9 -10.63 -5.18 2.65
C LYS A 9 -9.59 -5.98 3.46
N LEU A 10 -8.31 -5.71 3.29
CA LEU A 10 -7.25 -6.35 4.07
C LEU A 10 -7.30 -5.98 5.57
N LYS A 11 -7.65 -4.73 5.91
CA LYS A 11 -7.74 -4.29 7.32
C LYS A 11 -8.89 -4.94 8.09
N TRP A 12 -10.05 -5.10 7.46
CA TRP A 12 -11.29 -5.46 8.15
C TRP A 12 -11.68 -6.94 8.05
N HIS A 13 -11.02 -7.71 7.20
CA HIS A 13 -11.45 -9.08 6.92
C HIS A 13 -10.71 -10.08 7.85
N PRO A 14 -11.43 -10.85 8.67
CA PRO A 14 -10.84 -11.70 9.72
C PRO A 14 -9.94 -12.81 9.17
N ASP A 15 -10.21 -13.31 7.96
CA ASP A 15 -9.37 -14.30 7.29
C ASP A 15 -8.08 -13.76 6.66
N TYR A 16 -7.93 -12.43 6.54
CA TYR A 16 -6.72 -11.84 5.96
C TYR A 16 -5.79 -11.41 7.09
N GLU A 17 -4.66 -12.10 7.24
CA GLU A 17 -3.57 -11.62 8.08
C GLU A 17 -2.91 -10.42 7.39
N ALA A 18 -3.45 -9.22 7.60
CA ALA A 18 -3.02 -8.01 6.93
C ALA A 18 -1.50 -7.81 7.02
N ARG A 19 -0.89 -8.17 8.15
CA ARG A 19 0.56 -8.17 8.41
C ARG A 19 1.41 -8.86 7.32
N ARG A 20 0.86 -9.87 6.66
CA ARG A 20 1.55 -10.65 5.62
C ARG A 20 1.53 -9.99 4.24
N TYR A 21 0.84 -8.86 4.10
CA TYR A 21 0.74 -8.14 2.83
C TYR A 21 1.78 -7.03 2.76
N THR A 22 2.33 -6.84 1.56
CA THR A 22 3.28 -5.77 1.26
C THR A 22 2.63 -4.76 0.34
N VAL A 23 2.72 -3.47 0.69
CA VAL A 23 2.18 -2.37 -0.11
C VAL A 23 3.34 -1.68 -0.82
N VAL A 24 3.30 -1.66 -2.16
CA VAL A 24 4.31 -1.00 -2.97
C VAL A 24 3.76 0.28 -3.55
N TYR A 25 4.45 1.39 -3.30
CA TYR A 25 4.03 2.72 -3.72
C TYR A 25 5.18 3.53 -4.36
N LEU A 26 4.79 4.52 -5.16
CA LEU A 26 5.72 5.42 -5.83
C LEU A 26 6.32 6.41 -4.83
N HIS A 27 7.65 6.43 -4.72
CA HIS A 27 8.42 7.35 -3.88
C HIS A 27 9.56 7.98 -4.68
N ARG A 28 9.51 9.31 -4.86
CA ARG A 28 10.55 10.04 -5.61
C ARG A 28 11.88 9.98 -4.84
N GLY A 29 12.95 9.53 -5.50
CA GLY A 29 14.28 9.43 -4.89
C GLY A 29 14.60 8.06 -4.25
N ALA A 30 13.66 7.11 -4.24
CA ALA A 30 13.96 5.72 -3.89
C ALA A 30 14.57 4.96 -5.08
N PRO A 31 15.31 3.84 -4.84
CA PRO A 31 15.70 2.92 -5.90
C PRO A 31 14.47 2.52 -6.74
N ARG A 32 14.57 2.64 -8.07
CA ARG A 32 13.44 2.40 -9.01
C ARG A 32 12.22 3.31 -8.83
N ASN A 33 12.31 4.36 -8.02
CA ASN A 33 11.19 5.23 -7.61
C ASN A 33 10.05 4.50 -6.89
N GLU A 34 10.32 3.32 -6.31
CA GLU A 34 9.34 2.51 -5.59
C GLU A 34 9.81 2.29 -4.16
N ARG A 35 8.87 2.22 -3.22
CA ARG A 35 9.11 1.74 -1.85
C ARG A 35 8.09 0.67 -1.52
N ALA A 36 8.55 -0.37 -0.84
CA ALA A 36 7.72 -1.42 -0.27
C ALA A 36 7.68 -1.26 1.25
N ILE A 37 6.50 -1.43 1.84
CA ILE A 37 6.28 -1.43 3.29
C ILE A 37 5.38 -2.62 3.64
N ALA A 38 5.53 -3.17 4.85
CA ALA A 38 4.56 -4.12 5.33
C ALA A 38 3.25 -3.39 5.62
N PHE A 39 2.12 -4.06 5.42
CA PHE A 39 0.82 -3.46 5.74
C PHE A 39 0.71 -3.14 7.24
N GLU A 40 1.42 -3.88 8.10
CA GLU A 40 1.45 -3.60 9.55
C GLU A 40 2.13 -2.27 9.90
N ASP A 41 2.99 -1.74 9.03
CA ASP A 41 3.61 -0.42 9.19
C ASP A 41 2.62 0.72 8.87
N ILE A 42 1.43 0.38 8.35
CA ILE A 42 0.36 1.34 8.12
C ILE A 42 -0.42 1.52 9.41
N ASP A 43 -0.19 2.67 10.02
CA ASP A 43 -0.82 3.04 11.27
C ASP A 43 -2.31 3.41 11.06
N GLU A 44 -2.62 4.24 10.06
CA GLU A 44 -4.00 4.68 9.78
C GLU A 44 -4.35 4.68 8.29
N LEU A 45 -5.57 4.24 7.96
CA LEU A 45 -6.15 4.37 6.63
C LEU A 45 -7.12 5.55 6.62
N CYS A 46 -6.67 6.69 6.11
CA CYS A 46 -7.46 7.92 6.01
C CYS A 46 -8.30 7.92 4.71
N THR A 47 -9.00 9.02 4.45
CA THR A 47 -9.92 9.15 3.30
C THR A 47 -9.21 9.11 1.94
N SER A 48 -8.05 9.76 1.80
CA SER A 48 -7.33 9.95 0.53
C SER A 48 -5.94 9.32 0.48
N ASP A 49 -5.45 8.93 1.64
CA ASP A 49 -4.09 8.54 1.95
C ASP A 49 -4.08 7.56 3.13
N PHE A 50 -2.90 7.02 3.39
CA PHE A 50 -2.62 6.23 4.58
C PHE A 50 -1.40 6.79 5.30
N ARG A 51 -1.43 6.73 6.63
CA ARG A 51 -0.33 7.15 7.50
C ARG A 51 0.60 5.97 7.76
N ILE A 52 1.89 6.22 7.61
CA ILE A 52 2.95 5.30 8.05
C ILE A 52 3.79 6.00 9.11
N VAL A 53 4.23 5.26 10.13
CA VAL A 53 5.20 5.73 11.11
C VAL A 53 6.49 4.98 10.85
N ARG A 54 7.56 5.70 10.50
CA ARG A 54 8.86 5.06 10.28
C ARG A 54 9.58 4.82 11.60
N GLU A 55 10.63 3.99 11.57
CA GLU A 55 11.49 3.72 12.74
C GLU A 55 12.08 4.99 13.36
N ASP A 56 12.31 6.04 12.56
CA ASP A 56 12.76 7.36 13.02
C ASP A 56 11.67 8.18 13.73
N GLY A 57 10.46 7.64 13.91
CA GLY A 57 9.30 8.32 14.49
C GLY A 57 8.65 9.35 13.57
N ILE A 58 9.17 9.53 12.35
CA ILE A 58 8.60 10.46 11.37
C ILE A 58 7.36 9.85 10.73
N GLU A 59 6.24 10.54 10.93
CA GLU A 59 4.99 10.23 10.26
C GLU A 59 5.04 10.65 8.78
N SER A 60 4.49 9.82 7.90
CA SER A 60 4.38 10.14 6.48
C SER A 60 2.99 9.77 5.96
N TYR A 61 2.39 10.67 5.20
CA TYR A 61 1.09 10.46 4.55
C TYR A 61 1.30 10.10 3.09
N ILE A 62 0.85 8.90 2.70
CA ILE A 62 1.03 8.38 1.36
C ILE A 62 -0.32 8.32 0.66
N PRO A 63 -0.53 9.13 -0.40
CA PRO A 63 -1.78 9.10 -1.16
C PRO A 63 -2.02 7.75 -1.84
N TYR A 64 -3.27 7.26 -1.82
CA TYR A 64 -3.62 5.98 -2.44
C TYR A 64 -3.32 5.92 -3.94
N HIS A 65 -3.35 7.07 -4.64
CA HIS A 65 -3.03 7.13 -6.06
C HIS A 65 -1.55 6.81 -6.36
N ARG A 66 -0.67 6.84 -5.34
CA ARG A 66 0.73 6.44 -5.44
C ARG A 66 0.93 4.94 -5.26
N VAL A 67 -0.05 4.20 -4.73
CA VAL A 67 0.04 2.74 -4.61
C VAL A 67 0.07 2.13 -6.01
N LEU A 68 1.10 1.33 -6.27
CA LEU A 68 1.34 0.69 -7.55
C LEU A 68 0.80 -0.74 -7.53
N ARG A 69 1.08 -1.48 -6.45
CA ARG A 69 0.64 -2.87 -6.27
C ARG A 69 0.61 -3.26 -4.80
N ILE A 70 -0.12 -4.33 -4.51
CA ILE A 70 -0.16 -4.99 -3.20
C ILE A 70 0.19 -6.45 -3.44
N GLU A 71 1.16 -6.93 -2.69
CA GLU A 71 1.71 -8.29 -2.75
C GLU A 71 1.23 -9.08 -1.53
N GLY A 72 0.87 -10.33 -1.73
CA GLY A 72 0.50 -11.26 -0.66
C GLY A 72 1.72 -11.97 -0.04
N PRO A 73 1.49 -12.80 0.99
CA PRO A 73 2.55 -13.55 1.69
C PRO A 73 3.47 -14.36 0.78
N ASP A 74 2.89 -14.94 -0.27
CA ASP A 74 3.58 -15.77 -1.26
C ASP A 74 4.28 -14.95 -2.37
N GLY A 75 4.38 -13.62 -2.21
CA GLY A 75 4.98 -12.71 -3.19
C GLY A 75 4.12 -12.47 -4.43
N LYS A 76 2.93 -13.07 -4.51
CA LYS A 76 1.99 -12.86 -5.62
C LYS A 76 1.30 -11.51 -5.49
N VAL A 77 1.16 -10.81 -6.62
CA VAL A 77 0.43 -9.55 -6.68
C VAL A 77 -1.07 -9.81 -6.59
N VAL A 78 -1.67 -9.48 -5.46
CA VAL A 78 -3.12 -9.60 -5.23
C VAL A 78 -3.90 -8.41 -5.79
N TRP A 79 -3.23 -7.27 -5.94
CA TRP A 79 -3.81 -6.08 -6.55
C TRP A 79 -2.74 -5.26 -7.25
N ARG A 80 -3.08 -4.70 -8.42
CA ARG A 80 -2.20 -3.80 -9.16
C ARG A 80 -3.00 -2.63 -9.70
N LYS A 81 -2.43 -1.43 -9.64
CA LYS A 81 -2.97 -0.24 -10.30
C LYS A 81 -3.01 -0.51 -11.80
N ARG A 82 -4.20 -0.44 -12.40
CA ARG A 82 -4.32 -0.50 -13.85
C ARG A 82 -3.68 0.76 -14.45
N PRO A 83 -2.82 0.64 -15.47
CA PRO A 83 -2.41 1.81 -16.24
C PRO A 83 -3.68 2.45 -16.82
N PRO A 84 -3.71 3.80 -16.94
CA PRO A 84 -4.79 4.44 -17.71
C PRO A 84 -4.84 3.81 -19.10
N PRO A 85 -6.04 3.63 -19.69
CA PRO A 85 -6.14 3.17 -21.07
C PRO A 85 -5.33 4.13 -21.94
N THR A 86 -4.38 3.60 -22.69
CA THR A 86 -3.65 4.35 -23.72
C THR A 86 -4.66 4.65 -24.82
N THR A 87 -5.15 5.89 -24.90
CA THR A 87 -5.92 6.41 -26.05
C THR A 87 -4.97 6.75 -27.18
#